data_AF-A0ABD0M1F8-F1
#
_entry.id   AF-A0ABD0M1F8-F1
#
_cell.length_a   1.000
_cell.length_b   1.000
_cell.length_c   1.000
_cell.angle_alpha   90.00
_cell.angle_beta   90.00
_cell.angle_gamma   90.00
#
_symmetry.space_group_name_H-M   'P 1'
#
loop_
_entity.id
_entity.type
_entity.pdbx_description
1 polymer ?
#
loop_
_entity_poly.entity_id
_entity_poly.type
_entity_poly.pdbx_seq_one_letter_code
_entity_poly.pdbx_strand_id
1 'polypeptide(L)' 'MGNIKRAVTKVDCQPMWDGGVIVSVIGQLQEDAEHSKLMSFSQVFILKSDGAAWFILHEIFRLNMHDF' A
#
# COMPACT_ATOMS: atom_id res chain seq x y z
N MET A 1 10.58 -15.39 -12.29
CA MET A 1 10.02 -14.12 -11.78
C MET A 1 9.59 -14.40 -10.34
N GLY A 2 10.21 -13.77 -9.35
CA GLY A 2 9.97 -14.09 -7.93
C GLY A 2 8.53 -13.80 -7.50
N ASN A 3 8.00 -14.57 -6.56
CA ASN A 3 6.70 -14.32 -5.94
C ASN A 3 6.91 -13.45 -4.68
N ILE A 4 6.13 -12.38 -4.53
CA ILE A 4 6.15 -11.54 -3.34
C ILE A 4 4.85 -11.75 -2.57
N LYS A 5 4.96 -12.26 -1.34
CA LYS A 5 3.85 -12.39 -0.40
C LYS A 5 3.69 -11.08 0.36
N ARG A 6 2.46 -10.58 0.46
CA ARG A 6 2.11 -9.37 1.23
C ARG A 6 1.05 -9.72 2.26
N ALA A 7 1.25 -9.28 3.50
CA ALA A 7 0.28 -9.35 4.58
C ALA A 7 -0.09 -7.93 5.01
N VAL A 8 -1.34 -7.55 4.81
CA VAL A 8 -1.86 -6.23 5.24
C VAL A 8 -2.18 -6.29 6.73
N THR A 9 -1.63 -5.35 7.51
CA THR A 9 -1.87 -5.27 8.95
C THR A 9 -3.03 -4.33 9.27
N LYS A 10 -3.06 -3.16 8.63
CA LYS A 10 -4.14 -2.17 8.77
C LYS A 10 -4.37 -1.41 7.47
N VAL A 11 -5.61 -0.96 7.32
CA VAL A 11 -6.06 -0.06 6.26
C VAL A 11 -6.90 1.05 6.91
N ASP A 12 -6.51 2.29 6.66
CA ASP A 12 -7.24 3.48 7.09
C ASP A 12 -7.67 4.30 5.86
N CYS A 13 -8.92 4.75 5.83
CA CYS A 13 -9.49 5.48 4.70
C CYS A 13 -10.13 6.78 5.16
N GLN A 14 -9.97 7.86 4.38
CA GLN A 14 -10.66 9.13 4.61
C GLN A 14 -11.21 9.71 3.30
N PRO A 15 -12.40 10.32 3.31
CA PRO A 15 -12.89 11.07 2.17
C PRO A 15 -12.07 12.34 1.98
N MET A 16 -11.88 12.73 0.72
CA MET A 16 -11.31 14.01 0.33
C MET A 16 -12.42 14.99 -0.02
N TRP A 17 -12.14 16.28 0.07
CA TRP A 17 -13.11 17.36 -0.16
C TRP A 17 -13.72 17.33 -1.58
N ASP A 18 -13.01 16.77 -2.55
CA ASP A 18 -13.37 16.72 -3.97
C ASP A 18 -13.96 15.37 -4.39
N GLY A 19 -14.47 14.59 -3.43
CA GLY A 19 -15.09 13.28 -3.67
C GLY A 19 -14.10 12.15 -3.89
N GLY A 20 -12.78 12.41 -3.82
CA GLY A 20 -11.76 11.36 -3.77
C GLY A 20 -11.70 10.64 -2.43
N VAL A 21 -10.87 9.61 -2.35
CA VAL A 21 -10.56 8.88 -1.10
C VAL A 21 -9.06 8.76 -0.97
N ILE A 22 -8.51 9.10 0.20
CA ILE A 22 -7.15 8.74 0.57
C ILE A 22 -7.17 7.43 1.36
N VAL A 23 -6.30 6.49 0.98
CA VAL A 23 -6.16 5.17 1.59
C VAL A 23 -4.74 4.98 2.06
N SER A 24 -4.54 4.69 3.34
CA SER A 24 -3.26 4.35 3.93
C SER A 24 -3.24 2.87 4.29
N VAL A 25 -2.24 2.15 3.81
CA VAL A 25 -2.02 0.72 4.04
C VAL A 25 -0.69 0.54 4.74
N ILE A 26 -0.68 -0.21 5.83
CA ILE A 26 0.55 -0.70 6.45
C ILE A 26 0.52 -2.22 6.47
N GLY A 27 1.67 -2.83 6.26
CA GLY A 27 1.78 -4.28 6.20
C GLY A 27 3.21 -4.77 6.21
N GLN A 28 3.37 -6.05 5.91
CA GLN A 28 4.66 -6.71 5.75
C GLN A 28 4.71 -7.43 4.40
N LEU A 29 5.90 -7.51 3.82
CA LEU A 29 6.16 -8.24 2.59
C LEU A 29 7.38 -9.13 2.72
N GLN A 30 7.38 -10.24 1.99
CA GLN A 30 8.46 -11.20 1.95
C GLN A 30 8.52 -11.84 0.55
N GLU A 31 9.73 -12.01 0.01
CA GLU A 31 9.94 -12.77 -1.23
C GLU A 31 9.83 -14.27 -0.94
N ASP A 32 9.31 -15.06 -1.87
CA ASP A 32 9.20 -16.52 -1.77
C ASP A 32 10.54 -17.23 -2.07
N ALA A 33 11.61 -16.72 -1.46
CA ALA A 33 12.97 -17.25 -1.52
C ALA A 33 13.39 -17.73 -0.13
N GLU A 34 14.14 -18.82 -0.09
CA GLU A 34 14.70 -19.37 1.14
C GLU A 34 15.53 -18.28 1.86
N HIS A 35 15.24 -18.05 3.15
CA HIS A 35 15.88 -17.04 4.00
C HIS A 35 15.61 -15.56 3.67
N SER A 36 14.59 -15.23 2.86
CA SER A 36 14.23 -13.83 2.64
C SER A 36 13.73 -13.14 3.93
N LYS A 37 14.09 -11.88 4.14
CA LYS A 37 13.69 -11.11 5.33
C LYS A 37 12.25 -10.61 5.18
N LEU A 38 11.47 -10.73 6.25
CA LEU A 38 10.17 -10.07 6.37
C LEU A 38 10.39 -8.57 6.60
N MET A 39 9.80 -7.74 5.74
CA MET A 39 10.00 -6.29 5.77
C MET A 39 8.67 -5.56 5.88
N SER A 40 8.60 -4.58 6.77
CA SER A 40 7.42 -3.72 6.90
C SER A 40 7.35 -2.74 5.74
N PHE A 41 6.14 -2.40 5.29
CA PHE A 41 5.91 -1.38 4.28
C PHE A 41 4.75 -0.45 4.68
N SER A 42 4.76 0.75 4.12
CA SER A 42 3.63 1.66 4.07
C SER A 42 3.32 2.00 2.62
N GLN A 43 2.04 2.08 2.28
CA GLN A 43 1.58 2.40 0.94
C GLN A 43 0.36 3.31 1.02
N VAL A 44 0.37 4.38 0.24
CA VAL A 44 -0.72 5.36 0.21
C VAL A 44 -1.27 5.44 -1.20
N PHE A 45 -2.59 5.43 -1.31
CA PHE A 45 -3.30 5.63 -2.57
C PHE A 45 -4.22 6.85 -2.46
N ILE A 46 -4.32 7.60 -3.55
CA ILE A 46 -5.41 8.55 -3.78
C ILE A 46 -6.30 7.94 -4.85
N LEU A 47 -7.53 7.61 -4.47
CA LEU A 47 -8.55 7.08 -5.37
C LEU A 47 -9.45 8.22 -5.85
N LYS A 48 -9.77 8.19 -7.14
CA LYS A 48 -10.71 9.09 -7.79
C LYS A 48 -11.75 8.30 -8.56
N SER A 49 -12.90 8.93 -8.77
CA SER A 49 -13.95 8.39 -9.61
C SER A 49 -14.32 9.39 -10.70
N ASP A 50 -14.63 8.87 -11.89
CA ASP A 50 -15.24 9.61 -13.00
C ASP A 50 -16.78 9.46 -13.03
N GLY A 51 -17.35 8.85 -11.98
CA GLY A 51 -18.78 8.53 -11.88
C GLY A 51 -19.16 7.15 -12.41
N ALA A 52 -18.31 6.48 -13.18
CA ALA A 52 -18.53 5.12 -13.70
C ALA A 52 -17.60 4.09 -13.05
N ALA A 53 -16.35 4.47 -12.76
CA ALA A 53 -15.35 3.62 -12.16
C ALA A 53 -14.49 4.38 -11.14
N TRP A 54 -13.70 3.63 -10.37
CA TRP A 54 -12.65 4.16 -9.51
C TRP A 54 -11.29 3.86 -10.11
N PHE A 55 -10.35 4.79 -9.96
CA PHE A 55 -8.96 4.65 -10.40
C PHE A 55 -8.00 5.21 -9.37
N ILE A 56 -6.78 4.69 -9.37
CA ILE A 56 -5.67 5.20 -8.57
C ILE A 56 -5.11 6.42 -9.30
N LEU A 57 -5.30 7.61 -8.73
CA LEU A 57 -4.72 8.84 -9.25
C LEU A 57 -3.25 8.99 -8.79
N HIS A 58 -2.97 8.67 -7.52
CA HIS A 58 -1.63 8.68 -6.96
C HIS A 58 -1.36 7.43 -6.14
N GLU A 59 -0.12 6.97 -6.18
CA GLU A 59 0.39 5.87 -5.38
C GLU A 59 1.78 6.24 -4.84
N ILE A 60 1.99 6.00 -3.54
CA ILE A 60 3.30 6.09 -2.91
C ILE A 60 3.55 4.79 -2.16
N PHE A 61 4.66 4.13 -2.47
CA PHE A 61 5.14 2.96 -1.74
C PHE A 61 6.43 3.30 -0.98
N ARG A 62 6.54 2.86 0.27
CA ARG A 62 7.75 2.96 1.08
C ARG A 62 8.00 1.65 1.82
N LEU A 63 9.19 1.10 1.61
CA LEU A 63 9.74 0.07 2.49
C LEU A 63 10.18 0.73 3.80
N ASN A 64 9.70 0.24 4.93
CA ASN A 64 10.04 0.79 6.24
C ASN A 64 11.34 0.13 6.71
N MET A 65 12.47 0.73 6.35
CA MET A 65 13.78 0.35 6.86
C MET A 65 13.97 0.96 8.25
N HIS A 66 14.42 0.15 9.21
CA HIS A 66 14.85 0.62 10.51
C HIS A 66 16.37 0.79 10.47
N ASP A 67 16.86 1.97 10.82
CA ASP A 67 18.30 2.26 10.82
C ASP A 67 19.01 1.91 12.13
N PHE A 68 18.31 1.44 13.17
CA PHE A 68 18.90 1.11 14.47
C PHE A 68 18.17 -0.05 15.17
#